data_AF-A0A8T5KT57-F1
#
_entry.id   AF-A0A8T5KT57-F1
#
_cell.length_a   1.000
_cell.length_b   1.000
_cell.length_c   1.000
_cell.angle_alpha   90.00
_cell.angle_beta   90.00
_cell.angle_gamma   90.00
#
_symmetry.space_group_name_H-M   'P 1'
#
loop_
_entity.id
_entity.type
_entity.pdbx_description
1 polymer ?
#
loop_
_entity_poly.entity_id
_entity_poly.type
_entity_poly.pdbx_seq_one_letter_code
_entity_poly.pdbx_strand_id
1 'polypeptide(L)' 'MGKIVVKKVVTRKPGHLYYIDGAGNVCEAKMARGGRKKKAVKKKTTKKRKKK' A
#
# COMPACT_ATOMS: atom_id res chain seq x y z
N MET A 1 3.43 -15.51 29.65
CA MET A 1 2.26 -14.69 29.27
C MET A 1 2.74 -13.30 28.89
N GLY A 2 2.33 -12.75 27.74
CA GLY A 2 2.74 -11.41 27.33
C GLY A 2 2.06 -10.31 28.16
N LYS A 3 2.78 -9.22 28.45
CA LYS A 3 2.25 -8.03 29.14
C LYS A 3 2.11 -6.88 28.14
N ILE A 4 0.97 -6.19 28.15
CA ILE A 4 0.78 -4.97 27.37
C ILE A 4 1.62 -3.85 28.00
N VAL A 5 2.60 -3.33 27.26
CA VAL A 5 3.47 -2.26 27.74
C VAL A 5 2.82 -0.88 27.55
N VAL A 6 2.17 -0.66 26.41
CA VAL A 6 1.54 0.63 26.06
C VAL A 6 0.24 0.39 25.27
N LYS A 7 -0.78 1.21 25.52
CA LYS A 7 -2.04 1.24 24.75
C LYS A 7 -2.11 2.53 23.94
N LYS A 8 -2.82 2.49 22.79
CA LYS A 8 -3.11 3.67 21.95
C LYS A 8 -1.87 4.41 21.42
N VAL A 9 -0.81 3.68 21.05
CA VAL A 9 0.46 4.24 20.56
C VAL A 9 0.28 5.10 19.30
N VAL A 10 -0.74 4.81 18.47
CA VAL A 10 -1.02 5.55 17.24
C VAL A 10 -2.47 6.00 17.14
N THR A 11 -2.67 7.22 16.68
CA THR A 11 -3.99 7.75 16.30
C THR A 11 -4.27 7.37 14.85
N ARG A 12 -5.31 6.55 14.64
CA ARG A 12 -5.67 6.06 13.31
C ARG A 12 -6.45 7.11 12.52
N LYS A 13 -5.98 7.42 11.32
CA LYS A 13 -6.67 8.34 10.39
C LYS A 13 -7.70 7.58 9.55
N PRO A 14 -8.87 8.18 9.27
CA PRO A 14 -9.85 7.57 8.38
C PRO A 14 -9.26 7.47 6.96
N GLY A 15 -9.45 6.32 6.30
CA GLY A 15 -8.95 6.11 4.94
C GLY A 15 -7.55 5.53 4.84
N HIS A 16 -6.93 5.17 5.97
CA HIS A 16 -5.61 4.54 6.02
C HIS A 16 -5.69 3.13 6.61
N LEU A 17 -4.84 2.24 6.08
CA LEU A 17 -4.60 0.89 6.57
C LEU A 17 -3.40 0.92 7.51
N TYR A 18 -3.56 0.33 8.69
CA TYR A 18 -2.50 0.21 9.69
C TYR A 18 -2.18 -1.27 9.93
N TYR A 19 -0.93 -1.66 9.77
CA TYR A 19 -0.46 -3.04 9.91
C TYR A 19 0.89 -3.11 10.62
N ILE A 20 1.27 -4.31 11.03
CA ILE A 20 2.58 -4.59 11.65
C ILE A 20 3.42 -5.35 10.63
N ASP A 21 4.65 -4.88 10.37
CA ASP A 21 5.58 -5.58 9.48
C ASP A 21 6.33 -6.72 10.20
N GLY A 22 7.15 -7.47 9.48
CA GLY A 22 7.96 -8.55 10.08
C GLY A 22 9.01 -8.07 11.08
N ALA A 23 9.35 -6.77 11.09
CA ALA A 23 10.26 -6.16 12.05
C ALA A 23 9.54 -5.60 13.29
N GLY A 24 8.20 -5.68 13.35
CA GLY A 24 7.39 -5.22 14.47
C GLY A 24 7.01 -3.73 14.41
N ASN A 25 7.23 -3.04 13.29
CA ASN A 25 6.88 -1.64 13.14
C ASN A 25 5.41 -1.46 12.80
N VAL A 26 4.81 -0.35 13.24
CA VAL A 26 3.46 0.06 12.84
C VAL A 26 3.54 0.90 11.57
N CYS A 27 3.03 0.37 10.46
CA CYS A 27 3.06 1.05 9.16
C CYS A 27 1.69 1.64 8.79
N GLU A 28 1.69 2.75 8.04
CA GLU A 28 0.50 3.43 7.53
C GLU A 28 0.47 3.40 5.99
N ALA A 29 -0.65 2.98 5.39
CA ALA A 29 -0.83 2.99 3.93
C ALA A 29 -2.18 3.61 3.53
N LYS A 30 -2.20 4.48 2.50
CA LYS A 30 -3.45 5.07 2.00
C LYS A 30 -4.28 4.01 1.29
N MET A 31 -5.52 3.80 1.75
CA MET A 31 -6.38 2.78 1.14
C MET A 31 -6.84 3.21 -0.26
N ALA A 32 -6.71 2.29 -1.22
CA ALA A 32 -7.33 2.43 -2.53
C ALA A 32 -8.84 2.17 -2.41
N ARG A 33 -9.58 3.15 -1.88
CA ARG A 33 -11.05 3.12 -1.91
C ARG A 33 -11.48 3.20 -3.38
N GLY A 34 -12.26 2.21 -3.83
CA GLY A 34 -12.69 2.08 -5.22
C GLY A 34 -13.56 3.26 -5.66
N GLY A 35 -12.93 4.32 -6.15
CA GLY A 35 -13.64 5.53 -6.62
C GLY A 35 -13.09 6.08 -7.93
N ARG A 36 -12.01 5.49 -8.47
CA ARG A 36 -11.48 5.86 -9.79
C ARG A 36 -11.05 4.60 -10.53
N LYS A 37 -11.81 4.21 -11.55
CA LYS A 37 -11.32 3.30 -12.60
C LYS A 37 -10.04 3.92 -13.13
N LYS A 38 -8.87 3.37 -12.77
CA LYS A 38 -7.62 3.73 -13.45
C LYS A 38 -7.86 3.39 -14.92
N LYS A 39 -7.90 4.40 -15.80
CA LYS A 39 -7.87 4.16 -17.24
C LYS A 39 -6.68 3.24 -17.48
N ALA A 40 -6.93 2.06 -18.04
CA ALA A 40 -5.86 1.13 -18.37
C ALA A 40 -4.83 1.90 -19.21
N VAL A 41 -3.66 2.15 -18.64
CA VAL A 41 -2.56 2.73 -19.38
C VAL A 41 -2.22 1.67 -20.42
N LYS A 42 -2.61 1.90 -21.68
CA LYS A 42 -2.24 1.05 -22.81
C LYS A 42 -0.72 0.88 -22.71
N LYS A 43 -0.28 -0.35 -22.39
CA LYS A 43 1.12 -0.73 -22.37
C LYS A 43 1.67 -0.31 -23.73
N LYS A 44 2.50 0.74 -23.79
CA LYS A 44 3.15 1.14 -25.05
C LYS A 44 4.01 -0.05 -25.44
N THR A 45 3.54 -0.82 -26.42
CA THR A 45 4.31 -1.89 -27.03
C THR A 45 5.54 -1.23 -27.63
N THR A 46 6.69 -1.44 -26.99
CA THR A 46 7.98 -1.11 -27.58
C THR A 46 8.08 -1.91 -28.87
N LYS A 47 8.02 -1.21 -30.03
CA LYS A 47 8.19 -1.84 -31.34
C LYS A 47 9.50 -2.63 -31.31
N LYS A 48 9.42 -3.96 -31.39
CA LYS A 48 10.60 -4.81 -31.61
C LYS A 48 11.25 -4.34 -32.91
N ARG A 49 12.46 -3.79 -32.79
CA ARG A 49 13.28 -3.34 -33.92
C ARG A 49 13.64 -4.59 -34.75
N LYS A 50 13.11 -4.69 -35.97
CA LYS A 50 13.52 -5.70 -36.97
C LYS A 50 15.01 -5.50 -37.25
N LYS A 51 15.85 -6.49 -36.95
CA LYS A 51 17.23 -6.52 -37.44
C LYS A 51 17.18 -6.90 -38.93
N LYS A 52 17.95 -6.14 -39.72
CA LYS A 52 18.24 -6.38 -41.13
C LYS A 52 18.98 -7.71 -41.29
#